data_AF-A0A0E3Z9X2-F1
#
_entry.id   AF-A0A0E3Z9X2-F1
#
_cell.length_a   1.000
_cell.length_b   1.000
_cell.length_c   1.000
_cell.angle_alpha   90.00
_cell.angle_beta   90.00
_cell.angle_gamma   90.00
#
_symmetry.space_group_name_H-M   'P 1'
#
loop_
_entity.id
_entity.type
_entity.pdbx_description
1 polymer ?
#
loop_
_entity_poly.entity_id
_entity_poly.type
_entity_poly.pdbx_seq_one_letter_code
_entity_poly.pdbx_strand_id
1 'polypeptide(L)'
;MILDKDLIRQILLYVEENGNDKLPVYNIEIDGYTDEEIKYHFKRLLEADIINGEVVGLQGNKIRFNCLTWYGHEYLDSIRDKGLWEKVKRDIEVYGVKSVTLDIIKAYAEKIIKEKLGI
;
A
#
# COMPACT_ATOMS: atom_id res chain seq x y z
N MET A 1 -15.34 -5.17 2.39
CA MET A 1 -14.94 -3.77 2.68
C MET A 1 -14.37 -3.17 1.41
N ILE A 2 -14.33 -1.84 1.28
CA ILE A 2 -13.69 -1.17 0.13
C ILE A 2 -12.20 -1.02 0.43
N LEU A 3 -11.35 -1.14 -0.59
CA LEU A 3 -9.91 -0.89 -0.47
C LEU A 3 -9.63 0.62 -0.46
N ASP A 4 -9.45 1.17 0.73
CA ASP A 4 -8.94 2.51 0.99
C ASP A 4 -7.47 2.61 0.54
N LYS A 5 -7.21 3.56 -0.36
CA LYS A 5 -5.90 3.77 -0.95
C LYS A 5 -4.94 4.47 0.00
N ASP A 6 -5.44 5.31 0.91
CA ASP A 6 -4.62 5.93 1.94
C ASP A 6 -4.18 4.88 2.97
N LEU A 7 -5.05 3.95 3.35
CA LEU A 7 -4.68 2.83 4.21
C LEU A 7 -3.64 1.91 3.53
N ILE A 8 -3.81 1.60 2.24
CA ILE A 8 -2.80 0.83 1.50
C ILE A 8 -1.43 1.51 1.60
N ARG A 9 -1.35 2.81 1.28
CA ARG A 9 -0.09 3.57 1.36
C ARG A 9 0.52 3.52 2.76
N GLN A 10 -0.29 3.67 3.81
CA GLN A 10 0.18 3.62 5.20
C GLN A 10 0.67 2.22 5.60
N ILE A 11 -0.01 1.14 5.19
CA ILE A 11 0.45 -0.23 5.41
C ILE A 11 1.81 -0.44 4.73
N LEU A 12 1.97 -0.01 3.49
CA LEU A 12 3.23 -0.20 2.77
C LEU A 12 4.39 0.54 3.41
N LEU A 13 4.17 1.79 3.83
CA LEU A 13 5.17 2.57 4.59
C LEU A 13 5.53 1.87 5.92
N TYR A 14 4.52 1.41 6.67
CA TYR A 14 4.74 0.71 7.93
C TYR A 14 5.52 -0.59 7.73
N VAL A 15 5.16 -1.39 6.73
CA VAL A 15 5.81 -2.66 6.42
C VAL A 15 7.25 -2.45 5.98
N GLU A 16 7.54 -1.40 5.21
CA GLU A 16 8.91 -1.10 4.80
C GLU A 16 9.77 -0.61 5.98
N GLU A 17 9.21 0.21 6.87
CA GLU A 17 9.93 0.75 8.03
C GLU A 17 10.21 -0.31 9.11
N ASN A 18 9.24 -1.20 9.34
CA ASN A 18 9.29 -2.17 10.45
C ASN A 18 9.65 -3.58 9.99
N GLY A 19 9.54 -3.87 8.69
CA GLY A 19 9.81 -5.18 8.11
C GLY A 19 11.27 -5.60 8.21
N ASN A 20 11.50 -6.90 8.26
CA ASN A 20 12.83 -7.49 8.29
C ASN A 20 12.80 -8.91 7.71
N ASP A 21 13.70 -9.20 6.78
CA ASP A 21 13.85 -10.55 6.20
C ASP A 21 14.31 -11.60 7.21
N LYS A 22 14.89 -11.17 8.33
CA LYS A 22 15.46 -12.07 9.34
C LYS A 22 14.45 -12.56 10.36
N LEU A 23 13.53 -11.68 10.79
CA LEU A 23 12.55 -11.99 11.83
C LEU A 23 11.20 -11.37 11.47
N PRO A 24 10.13 -12.17 11.51
CA PRO A 24 8.82 -11.67 11.16
C PRO A 24 8.29 -10.73 12.25
N VAL A 25 7.60 -9.68 11.81
CA VAL A 25 6.93 -8.73 12.70
C VAL A 25 5.48 -9.13 12.88
N TYR A 26 4.93 -8.91 14.08
CA TYR A 26 3.56 -9.23 14.41
C TYR A 26 2.78 -7.97 14.71
N ASN A 27 1.52 -7.99 14.27
CA ASN A 27 0.58 -6.89 14.42
C ASN A 27 1.05 -5.60 13.74
N ILE A 28 0.08 -4.86 13.25
CA ILE A 28 0.27 -3.58 12.60
C ILE A 28 -0.82 -2.68 13.15
N GLU A 29 -0.41 -1.51 13.63
CA GLU A 29 -1.28 -0.50 14.17
C GLU A 29 -1.10 0.75 13.33
N ILE A 30 -2.20 1.28 12.80
CA ILE A 30 -2.22 2.49 11.98
C ILE A 30 -3.32 3.37 12.54
N ASP A 31 -2.94 4.58 12.96
CA ASP A 31 -3.85 5.55 13.54
C ASP A 31 -5.01 5.86 12.60
N GLY A 32 -6.22 5.89 13.16
CA GLY A 32 -7.45 6.18 12.41
C GLY A 32 -8.09 4.97 11.72
N TYR A 33 -7.50 3.78 11.81
CA TYR A 33 -8.05 2.55 11.24
C TYR A 33 -8.26 1.46 12.29
N THR A 34 -9.34 0.70 12.13
CA THR A 34 -9.62 -0.47 12.95
C THR A 34 -8.71 -1.64 12.56
N ASP A 35 -8.46 -2.54 13.52
CA ASP A 35 -7.73 -3.78 13.27
C ASP A 35 -8.38 -4.64 12.16
N GLU A 36 -9.72 -4.61 12.04
CA GLU A 36 -10.45 -5.28 10.96
C GLU A 36 -10.15 -4.67 9.58
N GLU A 37 -10.14 -3.33 9.47
CA GLU A 37 -9.77 -2.63 8.24
C GLU A 37 -8.33 -2.97 7.85
N ILE A 38 -7.39 -2.87 8.78
CA ILE A 38 -5.98 -3.16 8.52
C ILE A 38 -5.81 -4.60 8.05
N LYS A 39 -6.43 -5.58 8.73
CA LYS A 39 -6.40 -7.00 8.33
C LYS A 39 -7.01 -7.25 6.97
N TYR A 40 -8.13 -6.60 6.66
CA TYR A 40 -8.75 -6.74 5.35
C TYR A 40 -7.81 -6.28 4.24
N HIS A 41 -7.21 -5.09 4.38
CA HIS A 41 -6.28 -4.53 3.41
C HIS A 41 -5.02 -5.38 3.30
N PHE A 42 -4.44 -5.75 4.43
CA PHE A 42 -3.25 -6.60 4.47
C PHE A 42 -3.47 -7.92 3.73
N LYS A 43 -4.62 -8.59 3.94
CA LYS A 43 -4.99 -9.81 3.20
C LYS A 43 -5.04 -9.59 1.69
N ARG A 44 -5.61 -8.47 1.22
CA ARG A 44 -5.67 -8.17 -0.22
C ARG A 44 -4.29 -7.86 -0.79
N LEU A 45 -3.40 -7.23 -0.03
CA LEU A 45 -2.03 -6.92 -0.45
C LEU A 45 -1.15 -8.18 -0.51
N LEU A 46 -1.35 -9.14 0.39
CA LEU A 46 -0.75 -10.48 0.29
C LEU A 46 -1.22 -11.21 -0.98
N GLU A 47 -2.51 -11.21 -1.27
CA GLU A 47 -3.07 -11.86 -2.47
C GLU A 47 -2.56 -11.23 -3.78
N ALA A 48 -2.24 -9.93 -3.75
CA ALA A 48 -1.69 -9.20 -4.88
C ALA A 48 -0.16 -9.30 -5.01
N ASP A 49 0.50 -10.11 -4.16
CA ASP A 49 1.96 -10.24 -4.11
C ASP A 49 2.67 -8.89 -3.93
N ILE A 50 2.07 -7.97 -3.16
CA ILE A 50 2.65 -6.66 -2.83
C ILE A 50 3.46 -6.74 -1.54
N ILE A 51 3.03 -7.58 -0.59
CA ILE A 51 3.67 -7.78 0.71
C ILE A 51 4.00 -9.26 0.86
N ASN A 52 5.15 -9.56 1.46
CA ASN A 52 5.49 -10.89 1.93
C ASN A 52 5.11 -11.04 3.41
N GLY A 53 4.30 -12.06 3.72
CA GLY A 53 3.83 -12.34 5.06
C GLY A 53 2.72 -13.40 5.05
N GLU A 54 2.08 -13.56 6.19
CA GLU A 54 1.00 -14.51 6.37
C GLU A 54 -0.01 -14.02 7.41
N VAL A 55 -1.26 -14.49 7.28
CA VAL A 55 -2.26 -14.33 8.33
C VAL A 55 -2.32 -15.61 9.14
N VAL A 56 -1.96 -15.53 10.42
CA VAL A 56 -1.79 -16.66 11.33
C VAL A 56 -2.80 -16.64 12.48
N GLY A 57 -2.82 -17.73 13.25
CA GLY A 57 -3.69 -17.94 14.40
C GLY A 57 -4.92 -18.80 14.08
N LEU A 58 -5.53 -19.35 15.12
CA LEU A 58 -6.64 -20.32 15.02
C LEU A 58 -7.88 -19.81 14.26
N GLN A 59 -7.98 -18.49 14.03
CA GLN A 59 -9.02 -17.86 13.21
C GLN A 59 -8.47 -16.88 12.18
N GLY A 60 -7.18 -16.92 11.87
CA GLY A 60 -6.54 -15.94 10.97
C GLY A 60 -6.68 -14.51 11.50
N ASN A 61 -6.49 -14.35 12.82
CA ASN A 61 -6.70 -13.11 13.56
C ASN A 61 -5.40 -12.37 13.87
N LYS A 62 -4.24 -12.84 13.38
CA LYS A 62 -2.96 -12.16 13.55
C LYS A 62 -2.31 -11.97 12.20
N ILE A 63 -1.76 -10.78 11.98
CA ILE A 63 -0.92 -10.50 10.83
C ILE A 63 0.52 -10.82 11.23
N ARG A 64 1.21 -11.54 10.36
CA ARG A 64 2.64 -11.75 10.42
C ARG A 64 3.28 -11.25 9.14
N PHE A 65 4.19 -10.31 9.35
CA PHE A 65 5.00 -9.55 8.42
C PHE A 65 6.40 -10.02 8.05
N ASN A 66 6.87 -9.90 6.81
CA ASN A 66 8.31 -9.86 6.55
C ASN A 66 8.73 -8.53 5.92
N CYS A 67 8.41 -8.32 4.66
CA CYS A 67 8.88 -7.17 3.87
C CYS A 67 7.92 -6.91 2.71
N LEU A 68 8.15 -5.84 1.95
CA LEU A 68 7.50 -5.66 0.65
C LEU A 68 8.11 -6.62 -0.37
N THR A 69 7.31 -7.03 -1.35
CA THR A 69 7.87 -7.67 -2.54
C THR A 69 8.56 -6.63 -3.42
N TRP A 70 9.26 -7.07 -4.48
CA TRP A 70 9.81 -6.14 -5.48
C TRP A 70 8.72 -5.24 -6.07
N TYR A 71 7.59 -5.83 -6.47
CA TYR A 71 6.46 -5.08 -7.01
C TYR A 71 5.87 -4.13 -5.97
N GLY A 72 5.85 -4.53 -4.69
CA GLY A 72 5.45 -3.66 -3.58
C GLY A 72 6.35 -2.45 -3.39
N HIS A 73 7.67 -2.61 -3.52
CA HIS A 73 8.61 -1.49 -3.50
C HIS A 73 8.37 -0.55 -4.68
N GLU A 74 8.26 -1.06 -5.91
CA GLU A 74 7.99 -0.22 -7.08
C GLU A 74 6.67 0.55 -6.95
N TYR A 75 5.63 -0.12 -6.45
CA TYR A 75 4.35 0.52 -6.20
C TYR A 75 4.47 1.62 -5.14
N LEU A 76 5.08 1.32 -3.99
CA LEU A 76 5.28 2.29 -2.92
C LEU A 76 6.10 3.48 -3.42
N ASP A 77 7.19 3.27 -4.16
CA ASP A 77 8.03 4.35 -4.68
C ASP A 77 7.28 5.29 -5.64
N SER A 78 6.30 4.77 -6.39
CA SER A 78 5.44 5.60 -7.23
C SER A 78 4.55 6.56 -6.42
N ILE A 79 4.19 6.22 -5.17
CA ILE A 79 3.28 7.01 -4.31
C ILE A 79 3.90 7.47 -2.98
N ARG A 80 5.20 7.29 -2.79
CA ARG A 80 5.91 7.56 -1.53
C ARG A 80 5.85 9.04 -1.18
N ASP A 81 6.23 9.88 -2.14
CA ASP A 81 6.24 11.34 -1.97
C ASP A 81 4.82 11.83 -1.67
N LYS A 82 4.64 12.44 -0.50
CA LYS A 82 3.33 12.92 -0.05
C LYS A 82 2.76 13.95 -1.03
N GLY A 83 3.59 14.85 -1.56
CA GLY A 83 3.15 15.86 -2.52
C GLY A 83 2.64 15.26 -3.83
N LEU A 84 3.38 14.29 -4.37
CA LEU A 84 2.97 13.51 -5.54
C LEU A 84 1.69 12.72 -5.28
N TRP A 85 1.59 12.04 -4.12
CA TRP A 85 0.41 11.25 -3.76
C TRP A 85 -0.86 12.10 -3.70
N GLU A 86 -0.82 13.26 -3.03
CA GLU A 86 -1.96 14.17 -2.97
C GLU A 86 -2.31 14.74 -4.35
N LYS A 87 -1.32 15.01 -5.20
CA LYS A 87 -1.55 15.41 -6.60
C LYS A 87 -2.27 14.30 -7.38
N VAL A 88 -1.81 13.05 -7.29
CA VAL A 88 -2.43 11.89 -7.97
C VAL A 88 -3.89 11.74 -7.55
N LYS A 89 -4.18 11.75 -6.25
CA LYS A 89 -5.55 11.66 -5.73
C LYS A 89 -6.44 12.78 -6.28
N ARG A 90 -5.97 14.03 -6.18
CA ARG A 90 -6.71 15.20 -6.65
C ARG A 90 -6.99 15.14 -8.14
N ASP A 91 -6.00 14.77 -8.95
CA ASP A 91 -6.16 14.76 -10.39
C ASP A 91 -7.16 13.66 -10.81
N ILE A 92 -7.11 12.47 -10.19
CA ILE A 92 -8.11 11.40 -10.41
C ILE A 92 -9.53 11.86 -10.05
N GLU A 93 -9.69 12.58 -8.93
CA GLU A 93 -10.97 13.14 -8.49
C GLU A 93 -11.51 14.18 -9.49
N VAL A 94 -10.65 15.09 -9.98
CA VAL A 94 -11.00 16.10 -10.98
C VAL A 94 -11.50 15.47 -12.29
N TYR A 95 -10.93 14.33 -12.68
CA TYR A 95 -11.39 13.58 -13.86
C TYR A 95 -12.68 12.77 -13.62
N GLY A 96 -13.28 12.84 -12.42
CA GLY A 96 -14.55 12.19 -12.09
C GLY A 96 -14.46 10.68 -11.96
N VAL A 97 -13.24 10.13 -11.84
CA VAL A 97 -13.03 8.67 -11.76
C VAL A 97 -13.18 8.23 -10.30
N LYS A 98 -14.32 7.61 -9.98
CA LYS A 98 -14.67 7.20 -8.61
C LYS A 98 -13.92 5.96 -8.10
N SER A 99 -13.36 5.17 -9.00
CA SER A 99 -12.63 3.95 -8.66
C SER A 99 -11.55 3.68 -9.69
N VAL A 100 -10.33 3.46 -9.22
CA VAL A 100 -9.16 3.15 -10.03
C VAL A 100 -8.44 1.94 -9.45
N THR A 101 -7.84 1.14 -10.32
CA THR A 101 -6.96 0.04 -9.92
C THR A 101 -5.64 0.59 -9.39
N LEU A 102 -4.89 -0.22 -8.63
CA LEU A 102 -3.56 0.17 -8.16
C LEU A 102 -2.60 0.39 -9.34
N ASP A 103 -2.71 -0.41 -10.40
CA ASP A 103 -1.88 -0.24 -11.60
C ASP A 103 -2.11 1.10 -12.30
N ILE A 104 -3.36 1.58 -12.37
CA ILE A 104 -3.66 2.89 -12.96
C ILE A 104 -3.06 4.01 -12.09
N ILE A 105 -3.15 3.89 -10.76
CA ILE A 105 -2.51 4.82 -9.83
C ILE A 105 -1.00 4.84 -10.07
N LYS A 106 -0.35 3.67 -10.14
CA LYS A 106 1.09 3.53 -10.38
C LYS A 106 1.49 4.18 -11.69
N ALA A 107 0.82 3.81 -12.79
CA ALA A 107 1.10 4.34 -14.12
C ALA A 107 0.93 5.86 -14.21
N TYR A 108 -0.10 6.40 -13.55
CA TYR A 108 -0.33 7.85 -13.52
C TYR A 108 0.73 8.58 -12.68
N ALA A 109 1.11 8.02 -11.54
CA ALA A 109 2.17 8.57 -10.71
C ALA A 109 3.53 8.55 -11.44
N GLU A 110 3.86 7.44 -12.11
CA GLU A 110 5.05 7.32 -12.97
C GLU A 110 5.06 8.36 -14.10
N LYS A 111 3.90 8.63 -14.72
CA LYS A 111 3.79 9.70 -15.72
C LYS A 111 4.18 11.06 -15.13
N ILE A 112 3.66 11.40 -13.94
CA ILE A 112 4.01 12.68 -13.29
C ILE A 112 5.50 12.71 -12.90
N ILE A 113 6.07 11.59 -12.47
CA ILE A 113 7.50 11.48 -12.16
C ILE A 113 8.33 11.73 -13.43
N LYS A 114 7.99 11.10 -14.55
CA LYS A 114 8.66 11.30 -15.85
C LYS A 114 8.62 12.76 -16.30
N GLU A 115 7.45 13.40 -16.19
CA GLU A 115 7.28 14.83 -16.46
C GLU A 115 8.20 15.71 -15.58
N LYS A 116 8.35 15.39 -14.28
CA LYS A 116 9.25 16.11 -13.37
C LYS A 116 10.73 15.89 -13.69
N LEU A 117 11.07 14.70 -14.19
CA LEU A 117 12.43 14.33 -14.58
C LEU A 117 12.81 14.82 -15.98
N GLY A 118 11.83 15.26 -16.78
CA GLY A 118 12.05 15.73 -18.15
C GLY A 118 12.31 14.60 -19.16
N ILE A 119 11.77 13.41 -18.90
CA ILE A 119 11.88 12.21 -19.77
C ILE A 119 10.52 11.68 -20.21
#